data_AF-A0AA95GA35-F1
#
_entry.id   AF-A0AA95GA35-F1
#
_cell.length_a   1.000
_cell.length_b   1.000
_cell.length_c   1.000
_cell.angle_alpha   90.00
_cell.angle_beta   90.00
_cell.angle_gamma   90.00
#
_symmetry.space_group_name_H-M   'P 1'
#
loop_
_entity.id
_entity.type
_entity.pdbx_description
1 polymer ?
#
loop_
_entity_poly.entity_id
_entity_poly.type
_entity_poly.pdbx_seq_one_letter_code
_entity_poly.pdbx_strand_id
1 'polypeptide(L)'
;MEAVFRKLRTGASWKDLPTEFGLHSTIIYKFNRWSKQGIWQNLFIKILGELDNKWNFFNSTIVKVHQHSVNSSNTKIECIGRTVGGNSSKINMISDSCGKPINFVLGEGQVHDIKIANQIIEVSKAEVNCRQSLSCRKKLESD
;
A
#
# COMPACT_ATOMS: atom_id res chain seq x y z
N MET A 1 -2.15 -2.01 -21.51
CA MET A 1 -2.50 -1.66 -20.11
C MET A 1 -2.22 -2.85 -19.21
N GLU A 2 -2.61 -4.03 -19.68
CA GLU A 2 -2.28 -5.38 -19.20
C GLU A 2 -0.86 -5.59 -18.65
N ALA A 3 0.17 -4.98 -19.22
CA ALA A 3 1.55 -5.14 -18.76
C ALA A 3 1.73 -4.88 -17.25
N VAL A 4 1.09 -3.82 -16.75
CA VAL A 4 1.14 -3.45 -15.33
C VAL A 4 0.38 -4.46 -14.47
N PHE A 5 -0.78 -4.90 -14.92
CA PHE A 5 -1.57 -5.92 -14.22
C PHE A 5 -0.89 -7.30 -14.25
N ARG A 6 -0.20 -7.65 -15.33
CA ARG A 6 0.62 -8.86 -15.43
C ARG A 6 1.71 -8.84 -14.36
N LYS A 7 2.45 -7.73 -14.22
CA LYS A 7 3.44 -7.56 -13.16
C LYS A 7 2.84 -7.73 -11.77
N LEU A 8 1.68 -7.12 -11.50
CA LEU A 8 1.03 -7.22 -10.19
C LEU A 8 0.55 -8.65 -9.89
N ARG A 9 0.07 -9.37 -10.90
CA ARG A 9 -0.42 -10.74 -10.75
C ARG A 9 0.70 -11.77 -10.60
N THR A 10 1.80 -11.62 -11.33
CA THR A 10 2.86 -12.66 -11.39
C THR A 10 4.10 -12.32 -10.59
N GLY A 11 4.32 -11.06 -10.23
CA GLY A 11 5.55 -10.60 -9.58
C GLY A 11 6.79 -10.60 -10.49
N ALA A 12 6.70 -11.08 -11.74
CA ALA A 12 7.83 -11.22 -12.68
C ALA A 12 8.64 -9.94 -12.86
N SER A 13 9.97 -9.99 -13.07
CA SER A 13 10.77 -8.77 -13.25
C SER A 13 10.19 -7.90 -14.38
N TRP A 14 10.33 -6.58 -14.27
CA TRP A 14 9.86 -5.67 -15.33
C TRP A 14 10.52 -5.97 -16.68
N LYS A 15 11.76 -6.46 -16.65
CA LYS A 15 12.53 -6.87 -17.85
C LYS A 15 12.05 -8.20 -18.45
N ASP A 16 11.35 -9.02 -17.66
CA ASP A 16 10.90 -10.35 -18.06
C ASP A 16 9.46 -10.33 -18.61
N LEU A 17 8.86 -9.14 -18.74
CA LEU A 17 7.54 -9.00 -19.33
C LEU A 17 7.60 -9.31 -20.84
N PRO A 18 6.62 -10.04 -21.39
CA PRO A 18 6.51 -10.30 -22.82
C PRO A 18 6.66 -9.04 -23.68
N THR A 19 7.41 -9.14 -24.78
CA THR A 19 7.71 -8.01 -25.67
C THR A 19 6.47 -7.42 -26.36
N GLU A 20 5.40 -8.20 -26.47
CA GLU A 20 4.06 -7.76 -26.93
C GLU A 20 3.47 -6.62 -26.10
N PHE A 21 3.91 -6.45 -24.85
CA PHE A 21 3.49 -5.34 -23.99
C PHE A 21 4.24 -4.02 -24.25
N GLY A 22 5.26 -4.05 -25.10
CA GLY A 22 6.13 -2.93 -25.39
C GLY A 22 7.34 -2.83 -24.46
N LEU A 23 8.04 -1.69 -24.52
CA LEU A 23 9.27 -1.48 -23.76
C LEU A 23 9.01 -1.44 -22.25
N HIS A 24 9.78 -2.21 -21.49
CA HIS A 24 9.71 -2.26 -20.02
C HIS A 24 9.86 -0.88 -19.35
N SER A 25 10.69 0.01 -19.91
CA SER A 25 10.87 1.39 -19.43
C SER A 25 9.58 2.19 -19.50
N THR A 26 8.81 2.08 -20.58
CA THR A 26 7.51 2.73 -20.76
C THR A 26 6.49 2.20 -19.75
N ILE A 27 6.51 0.89 -19.48
CA ILE A 27 5.61 0.25 -18.50
C ILE A 27 5.90 0.76 -17.08
N ILE A 28 7.18 0.81 -16.70
CA ILE A 28 7.61 1.36 -15.39
C ILE A 28 7.22 2.83 -15.27
N TYR A 29 7.46 3.64 -16.30
CA TYR A 29 7.07 5.05 -16.31
C TYR A 29 5.57 5.23 -16.11
N LYS A 30 4.75 4.42 -16.79
CA LYS A 30 3.29 4.42 -16.63
C LYS A 30 2.87 4.03 -15.22
N PHE A 31 3.44 2.96 -14.65
CA PHE A 31 3.19 2.54 -13.27
C PHE A 31 3.48 3.67 -12.28
N ASN A 32 4.65 4.31 -12.43
CA ASN A 32 5.07 5.43 -11.58
C ASN A 32 4.17 6.65 -11.74
N ARG A 33 3.76 6.96 -12.97
CA ARG A 33 2.81 8.06 -13.23
C ARG A 33 1.48 7.82 -12.53
N TRP A 34 0.95 6.59 -12.60
CA TRP A 34 -0.30 6.23 -11.92
C TRP A 34 -0.18 6.30 -10.40
N SER A 35 0.97 5.87 -9.86
CA SER A 35 1.28 6.02 -8.44
C SER A 35 1.26 7.48 -7.99
N LYS A 36 1.95 8.36 -8.74
CA LYS A 36 1.95 9.81 -8.47
C LYS A 36 0.57 10.45 -8.60
N GLN A 37 -0.30 9.91 -9.45
CA GLN A 37 -1.67 10.39 -9.65
C GLN A 37 -2.66 9.84 -8.60
N GLY A 38 -2.21 8.99 -7.65
CA GLY A 38 -3.09 8.42 -6.64
C GLY A 38 -3.98 7.28 -7.15
N ILE A 39 -3.76 6.78 -8.37
CA ILE A 39 -4.66 5.82 -9.02
C ILE A 39 -4.67 4.49 -8.26
N TRP A 40 -3.51 4.04 -7.75
CA TRP A 40 -3.43 2.80 -6.98
C TRP A 40 -4.20 2.87 -5.67
N GLN A 41 -4.06 3.98 -4.94
CA GLN A 41 -4.81 4.21 -3.70
C GLN A 41 -6.32 4.23 -3.97
N ASN A 42 -6.75 4.94 -5.02
CA ASN A 42 -8.16 4.99 -5.40
C ASN A 42 -8.72 3.62 -5.82
N LEU A 43 -7.93 2.85 -6.57
CA LEU A 43 -8.32 1.50 -6.98
C LEU A 43 -8.45 0.57 -5.78
N PHE A 44 -7.49 0.63 -4.86
CA PHE A 44 -7.48 -0.13 -3.62
C PHE A 44 -8.75 0.14 -2.79
N ILE A 45 -9.09 1.40 -2.57
CA ILE A 45 -10.29 1.81 -1.83
C ILE A 45 -11.56 1.26 -2.50
N LYS A 46 -11.64 1.33 -3.84
CA LYS A 46 -12.82 0.86 -4.59
C LYS A 46 -12.99 -0.67 -4.57
N ILE A 47 -11.91 -1.44 -4.61
CA ILE A 47 -11.96 -2.91 -4.65
C ILE A 47 -12.33 -3.52 -3.29
N LEU A 48 -11.97 -2.87 -2.18
CA LEU A 48 -12.18 -3.42 -0.84
C LEU A 48 -13.64 -3.70 -0.49
N GLY A 49 -14.58 -2.92 -1.05
CA GLY A 49 -16.00 -3.04 -0.78
C GLY A 49 -16.33 -2.80 0.71
N GLU A 50 -17.29 -3.55 1.23
CA GLU A 50 -17.64 -3.53 2.65
C GLU A 50 -16.62 -4.31 3.50
N LEU A 51 -16.33 -3.77 4.69
CA LEU A 51 -15.40 -4.32 5.68
C LEU A 51 -16.21 -4.87 6.88
N ASP A 52 -15.86 -6.07 7.35
CA ASP A 52 -16.46 -6.77 8.51
C ASP A 52 -15.67 -6.56 9.81
N ASN A 53 -15.73 -5.34 10.35
CA ASN A 53 -14.87 -4.85 11.43
C ASN A 53 -15.10 -5.47 12.82
N LYS A 54 -15.54 -6.72 12.91
CA LYS A 54 -15.61 -7.49 14.17
C LYS A 54 -14.24 -7.69 14.78
N TRP A 55 -13.24 -7.97 13.93
CA TRP A 55 -11.86 -8.21 14.34
C TRP A 55 -10.92 -7.50 13.40
N ASN A 56 -9.88 -6.89 13.96
CA ASN A 56 -8.81 -6.29 13.19
C ASN A 56 -7.50 -6.99 13.53
N PHE A 57 -6.81 -7.47 12.50
CA PHE A 57 -5.51 -8.10 12.62
C PHE A 57 -4.42 -7.10 12.23
N PHE A 58 -3.43 -6.95 13.09
CA PHE A 58 -2.26 -6.13 12.82
C PHE A 58 -1.08 -7.01 12.47
N ASN A 59 -0.38 -6.67 11.38
CA ASN A 59 0.87 -7.32 11.01
C ASN A 59 1.84 -6.32 10.39
N SER A 60 3.14 -6.63 10.43
CA SER A 60 4.17 -5.82 9.81
C SER A 60 5.15 -6.69 9.01
N THR A 61 5.77 -6.11 7.99
CA THR A 61 6.86 -6.75 7.24
C THR A 61 7.94 -5.74 6.91
N ILE A 62 9.19 -6.19 6.83
CA ILE A 62 10.36 -5.35 6.58
C ILE A 62 10.87 -5.60 5.17
N VAL A 63 11.10 -4.53 4.42
CA VAL A 63 11.68 -4.55 3.07
C VAL A 63 13.03 -3.85 3.11
N LYS A 64 14.06 -4.50 2.59
CA LYS A 64 15.38 -3.87 2.42
C LYS A 64 15.31 -2.79 1.36
N VAL A 65 15.91 -1.65 1.67
CA VAL A 65 15.99 -0.52 0.76
C VAL A 65 17.22 -0.65 -0.11
N HIS A 66 17.10 -0.31 -1.40
CA HIS A 66 18.23 -0.31 -2.32
C HIS A 66 19.29 0.69 -1.85
N GLN A 67 20.57 0.32 -1.93
CA GLN A 67 21.69 1.08 -1.35
C GLN A 67 21.76 2.55 -1.78
N HIS A 68 21.30 2.88 -3.00
CA HIS A 68 21.30 4.26 -3.51
C HIS A 68 20.07 5.11 -3.10
N SER A 69 19.12 4.55 -2.35
CA SER A 69 17.87 5.27 -2.01
C SER A 69 18.03 6.24 -0.83
N VAL A 70 19.17 6.18 -0.11
CA VAL A 70 19.42 6.99 1.10
C VAL A 70 20.19 8.29 0.82
N ASN A 71 20.59 8.54 -0.42
CA ASN A 71 21.38 9.72 -0.81
C ASN A 71 20.51 10.80 -1.50
N SER A 72 19.22 10.85 -1.19
CA SER A 72 18.33 11.86 -1.75
C SER A 72 18.59 13.21 -1.09
N SER A 73 18.70 14.29 -1.88
CA SER A 73 18.77 15.67 -1.38
C SER A 73 17.42 16.21 -0.92
N ASN A 74 16.37 15.39 -0.97
CA ASN A 74 15.03 15.77 -0.58
C ASN A 74 14.92 15.88 0.94
N THR A 75 14.24 16.92 1.43
CA THR A 75 14.02 17.15 2.87
C THR A 75 12.85 16.36 3.44
N LYS A 76 12.12 15.62 2.60
CA LYS A 76 11.01 14.78 3.05
C LYS A 76 11.53 13.59 3.86
N ILE A 77 10.79 13.26 4.92
CA ILE A 77 11.02 12.06 5.70
C ILE A 77 10.64 10.86 4.83
N GLU A 78 11.66 10.20 4.29
CA GLU A 78 11.53 8.90 3.65
C GLU A 78 11.54 7.87 4.80
N CYS A 79 10.54 6.99 4.90
CA CYS A 79 10.39 6.00 5.98
C CYS A 79 11.46 4.89 5.94
N ILE A 80 12.73 5.28 5.92
CA ILE A 80 13.90 4.44 5.78
C ILE A 80 14.71 4.60 7.06
N GLY A 81 15.05 3.49 7.69
CA GLY A 81 15.96 3.54 8.82
C GLY A 81 16.90 2.34 8.89
N ARG A 82 17.89 2.48 9.76
CA ARG A 82 19.06 1.60 9.80
C ARG A 82 18.82 0.46 10.79
N THR A 83 18.87 -0.76 10.28
CA THR A 83 18.82 -2.01 11.06
C THR A 83 20.16 -2.74 10.97
N VAL A 84 20.31 -3.85 11.69
CA VAL A 84 21.46 -4.76 11.56
C VAL A 84 21.63 -5.25 10.12
N GLY A 85 20.52 -5.43 9.38
CA GLY A 85 20.54 -5.88 7.99
C GLY A 85 20.81 -4.77 6.95
N GLY A 86 21.10 -3.55 7.40
CA GLY A 86 21.25 -2.36 6.55
C GLY A 86 20.02 -1.45 6.56
N ASN A 87 19.92 -0.59 5.55
CA ASN A 87 18.80 0.35 5.42
C ASN A 87 17.53 -0.39 5.01
N SER A 88 16.44 -0.12 5.70
CA SER A 88 15.17 -0.83 5.52
C SER A 88 13.97 0.01 5.89
N SER A 89 12.83 -0.33 5.31
CA SER A 89 11.52 0.24 5.60
C SER A 89 10.60 -0.86 6.10
N LYS A 90 9.66 -0.50 6.97
CA LYS A 90 8.64 -1.39 7.50
C LYS A 90 7.28 -1.00 6.95
N ILE A 91 6.57 -1.99 6.42
CA ILE A 91 5.19 -1.86 5.97
C ILE A 91 4.32 -2.48 7.06
N ASN A 92 3.54 -1.66 7.74
CA ASN A 92 2.57 -2.09 8.72
C ASN A 92 1.21 -2.13 8.05
N MET A 93 0.43 -3.15 8.32
CA MET A 93 -0.87 -3.37 7.71
C MET A 93 -1.86 -3.77 8.79
N ILE A 94 -3.07 -3.22 8.69
CA ILE A 94 -4.21 -3.69 9.45
C ILE A 94 -5.21 -4.31 8.48
N SER A 95 -5.66 -5.51 8.78
CA SER A 95 -6.65 -6.23 8.00
C SER A 95 -7.89 -6.52 8.81
N ASP A 96 -8.99 -6.64 8.09
CA ASP A 96 -10.27 -7.04 8.58
C ASP A 96 -10.33 -8.53 8.95
N SER A 97 -11.42 -8.96 9.59
CA SER A 97 -11.68 -10.34 10.00
C SER A 97 -11.65 -11.34 8.84
N CYS A 98 -12.01 -10.89 7.63
CA CYS A 98 -11.97 -11.67 6.40
C CYS A 98 -10.62 -11.58 5.66
N GLY A 99 -9.59 -10.99 6.26
CA GLY A 99 -8.26 -10.83 5.67
C GLY A 99 -8.16 -9.69 4.64
N LYS A 100 -9.17 -8.82 4.53
CA LYS A 100 -9.13 -7.66 3.65
C LYS A 100 -8.21 -6.58 4.24
N PRO A 101 -7.22 -6.04 3.51
CA PRO A 101 -6.40 -4.94 4.00
C PRO A 101 -7.23 -3.67 4.18
N ILE A 102 -7.30 -3.12 5.38
CA ILE A 102 -8.00 -1.85 5.63
C ILE A 102 -7.07 -0.70 5.27
N ASN A 103 -5.87 -0.66 5.86
CA ASN A 103 -4.88 0.38 5.56
C ASN A 103 -3.44 -0.11 5.81
N PHE A 104 -2.48 0.64 5.27
CA PHE A 104 -1.05 0.47 5.39
C PHE A 104 -0.40 1.73 5.96
N VAL A 105 0.54 1.55 6.88
CA VAL A 105 1.38 2.63 7.40
C VAL A 105 2.84 2.25 7.20
N LEU A 106 3.57 3.12 6.51
CA LEU A 106 5.02 2.98 6.35
C LEU A 106 5.72 3.54 7.59
N GLY A 107 6.72 2.80 8.05
CA GLY A 107 7.61 3.22 9.12
C GLY A 107 9.06 2.86 8.80
N GLU A 108 9.97 3.36 9.59
CA GLU A 108 11.39 3.01 9.47
C GLU A 108 11.63 1.58 9.96
N GLY A 109 12.58 0.86 9.35
CA GLY A 109 12.77 -0.58 9.59
C GLY A 109 13.05 -0.97 11.05
N GLN A 110 13.77 -0.13 11.79
CA GLN A 110 14.13 -0.35 13.19
C GLN A 110 13.05 0.04 14.20
N VAL A 111 11.98 0.72 13.76
CA VAL A 111 10.92 1.18 14.65
C VAL A 111 10.11 -0.02 15.13
N HIS A 112 9.93 -0.13 16.45
CA HIS A 112 9.08 -1.16 17.04
C HIS A 112 7.62 -0.94 16.67
N ASP A 113 6.93 -2.04 16.37
CA ASP A 113 5.56 -2.04 15.85
C ASP A 113 4.58 -1.34 16.79
N ILE A 114 4.80 -1.43 18.11
CA ILE A 114 3.98 -0.75 19.12
C ILE A 114 3.91 0.77 18.93
N LYS A 115 4.96 1.38 18.36
CA LYS A 115 4.98 2.83 18.08
C LYS A 115 4.04 3.20 16.93
N ILE A 116 3.80 2.27 16.01
CA ILE A 116 2.95 2.46 14.82
C ILE A 116 1.53 1.94 15.09
N ALA A 117 1.37 1.02 16.04
CA ALA A 117 0.10 0.39 16.39
C ALA A 117 -1.01 1.41 16.72
N ASN A 118 -0.70 2.45 17.50
CA ASN A 118 -1.71 3.47 17.81
C ASN A 118 -2.16 4.24 16.56
N GLN A 119 -1.20 4.64 15.73
CA GLN A 119 -1.46 5.36 14.49
C GLN A 119 -2.34 4.54 13.54
N ILE A 120 -2.05 3.26 13.36
CA ILE A 120 -2.82 2.42 12.42
C ILE A 120 -4.23 2.10 12.94
N ILE A 121 -4.42 2.01 14.25
CA ILE A 121 -5.73 1.81 14.89
C ILE A 121 -6.61 3.06 14.73
N GLU A 122 -6.05 4.25 14.87
CA GLU A 122 -6.80 5.50 14.66
C GLU A 122 -7.25 5.62 13.20
N VAL A 123 -6.34 5.34 12.28
CA VAL A 123 -6.62 5.38 10.85
C VAL A 123 -7.66 4.35 10.45
N SER A 124 -7.62 3.13 11.01
CA SER A 124 -8.62 2.10 10.70
C SER A 124 -10.02 2.51 11.14
N LYS A 125 -10.18 3.08 12.35
CA LYS A 125 -11.47 3.59 12.84
C LYS A 125 -12.03 4.68 11.92
N ALA A 126 -11.19 5.61 11.49
CA ALA A 126 -11.60 6.68 10.57
C ALA A 126 -12.07 6.12 9.23
N GLU A 127 -11.37 5.13 8.68
CA GLU A 127 -11.74 4.51 7.41
C GLU A 127 -13.03 3.70 7.47
N VAL A 128 -13.22 2.95 8.56
CA VAL A 128 -14.44 2.18 8.79
C VAL A 128 -15.66 3.09 8.82
N ASN A 129 -15.58 4.20 9.57
CA ASN A 129 -16.69 5.15 9.71
C ASN A 129 -17.00 5.86 8.39
N CYS A 130 -15.98 6.30 7.65
CA CYS A 130 -16.14 6.92 6.33
C CYS A 130 -16.81 5.96 5.33
N ARG A 131 -16.47 4.67 5.37
CA ARG A 131 -17.02 3.67 4.44
C ARG A 131 -18.43 3.21 4.80
N GLN A 132 -18.75 3.09 6.10
CA GLN A 132 -20.12 2.80 6.55
C GLN A 132 -21.09 3.92 6.16
N SER A 133 -20.68 5.18 6.30
CA SER A 133 -21.50 6.32 5.87
C SER A 133 -21.70 6.40 4.35
N LEU A 134 -20.70 6.00 3.54
CA LEU A 134 -20.82 5.86 2.09
C LEU A 134 -21.71 4.67 1.64
N SER A 135 -21.67 3.55 2.36
CA SER A 135 -22.58 2.40 2.13
C SER A 135 -24.04 2.77 2.44
N CYS A 136 -24.30 3.48 3.55
CA CYS A 136 -25.64 3.97 3.89
C CYS A 136 -26.21 4.94 2.83
N ARG A 137 -25.39 5.79 2.20
CA ARG A 137 -25.85 6.67 1.11
C ARG A 137 -26.32 5.89 -0.12
N LYS A 138 -25.63 4.81 -0.49
CA LYS A 138 -26.03 4.00 -1.66
C LYS A 138 -27.31 3.21 -1.44
N LYS A 139 -27.62 2.81 -0.20
CA LYS A 139 -28.89 2.14 0.13
C LYS A 139 -30.10 3.09 0.05
N LEU A 140 -29.90 4.38 0.34
CA LEU A 140 -30.96 5.40 0.27
C LEU A 140 -31.26 5.89 -1.16
N GLU A 141 -30.41 5.59 -2.14
CA GLU A 141 -30.59 5.95 -3.55
C GLU A 141 -31.12 4.78 -4.40
N SER A 142 -31.39 3.62 -3.78
CA SER A 142 -31.86 2.40 -4.45
C SER A 142 -33.25 1.92 -4.02
N ASP A 143 -33.95 2.70 -3.19
CA ASP A 143 -35.37 2.52 -2.81
C ASP A 143 -36.21 3.68 -3.39
#